data_AF-A0A0L8LAK3-F1
#
_entry.id   AF-A0A0L8LAK3-F1
#
_cell.length_a   1.000
_cell.length_b   1.000
_cell.length_c   1.000
_cell.angle_alpha   90.00
_cell.angle_beta   90.00
_cell.angle_gamma   90.00
#
_symmetry.space_group_name_H-M   'P 1'
#
loop_
_entity.id
_entity.type
_entity.pdbx_description
1 polymer ?
#
loop_
_entity_poly.entity_id
_entity_poly.type
_entity_poly.pdbx_seq_one_letter_code
_entity_poly.pdbx_strand_id
1 'polypeptide(L)'
;MNHRRVRNVCAAGALLAGIGGARCADGPHWVPAATLLLTALGLAAAAAREARAHSRVVEAHRLARQAALGVRPRWSPPRPCCDFWRGFEGADHHPDCVRADGTAAQVARAWRELHTACCLRGWESRGAVHDPEACAVRAAA
;
A
#
# COMPACT_ATOMS: atom_id res chain seq x y z
N MET A 1 -15.43 -0.17 19.82
CA MET A 1 -14.05 0.26 20.15
C MET A 1 -13.32 0.56 18.84
N ASN A 2 -12.61 1.69 18.70
CA ASN A 2 -11.99 2.07 17.43
C ASN A 2 -10.67 1.30 17.22
N HIS A 3 -10.70 0.22 16.41
CA HIS A 3 -9.55 -0.66 16.12
C HIS A 3 -8.30 0.13 15.67
N ARG A 4 -8.47 1.23 14.93
CA ARG A 4 -7.35 2.08 14.51
C ARG A 4 -6.68 2.78 15.69
N ARG A 5 -7.47 3.28 16.65
CA ARG A 5 -6.95 3.94 17.86
C ARG A 5 -6.17 2.96 18.72
N VAL A 6 -6.73 1.76 18.97
CA VAL A 6 -6.08 0.71 19.77
C VAL A 6 -4.76 0.28 19.12
N ARG A 7 -4.76 0.00 17.81
CA ARG A 7 -3.55 -0.33 17.06
C ARG A 7 -2.47 0.74 17.20
N ASN A 8 -2.82 2.01 17.00
CA ASN A 8 -1.85 3.10 17.03
C ASN A 8 -1.27 3.31 18.44
N VAL A 9 -2.10 3.21 19.49
CA VAL A 9 -1.66 3.30 20.88
C VAL A 9 -0.72 2.14 21.23
N CYS A 10 -1.07 0.90 20.87
CA CYS A 10 -0.20 -0.25 21.10
C CYS A 10 1.12 -0.16 20.32
N ALA A 11 1.08 0.28 19.06
CA ALA A 11 2.30 0.45 18.25
C ALA A 11 3.22 1.53 18.82
N ALA A 12 2.68 2.68 19.23
CA ALA A 12 3.45 3.74 19.88
C ALA A 12 4.04 3.27 21.22
N GLY A 13 3.24 2.58 22.03
CA GLY A 13 3.70 1.99 23.29
C GLY A 13 4.81 0.96 23.08
N ALA A 14 4.70 0.11 22.04
CA ALA A 14 5.74 -0.86 21.70
C ALA A 14 7.06 -0.17 21.31
N LEU A 15 7.00 0.91 20.53
CA LEU A 15 8.19 1.70 20.16
C LEU A 15 8.84 2.33 21.39
N LEU A 16 8.05 2.99 22.25
CA LEU A 16 8.58 3.63 23.46
C LEU A 16 9.20 2.62 24.42
N ALA A 17 8.54 1.48 24.65
CA ALA A 17 9.07 0.40 25.47
C ALA A 17 10.34 -0.23 24.86
N GLY A 18 10.38 -0.40 23.53
CA GLY A 18 11.56 -0.90 22.83
C GLY A 18 12.77 0.03 22.95
N ILE A 19 12.56 1.34 22.77
CA ILE A 19 13.61 2.35 22.94
C ILE A 19 14.11 2.36 24.39
N GLY A 20 13.20 2.35 25.37
CA GLY A 20 13.56 2.29 26.79
C GLY A 20 14.34 1.01 27.14
N GLY A 21 13.89 -0.14 26.64
CA GLY A 21 14.56 -1.43 26.83
C GLY A 21 15.96 -1.44 26.24
N ALA A 22 16.12 -0.95 25.01
CA ALA A 22 17.42 -0.82 24.35
C ALA A 22 18.36 0.12 25.14
N ARG A 23 17.85 1.26 25.62
CA ARG A 23 18.66 2.23 26.37
C ARG A 23 19.15 1.69 27.72
N CYS A 24 18.37 0.82 28.35
CA CYS A 24 18.71 0.15 29.61
C CYS A 24 19.65 -1.06 29.42
N ALA A 25 19.80 -1.56 28.20
CA ALA A 25 20.61 -2.75 27.90
C ALA A 25 22.12 -2.51 28.09
N ASP A 26 22.57 -1.26 27.99
CA ASP A 26 23.99 -0.89 28.11
C ASP A 26 24.51 -0.83 29.56
N GLY A 27 23.66 -1.06 30.56
CA GLY A 27 24.01 -0.92 31.98
C GLY A 27 23.70 -2.15 32.84
N PRO A 28 23.92 -2.08 34.17
CA PRO A 28 23.58 -3.16 35.11
C PRO A 28 22.06 -3.37 35.30
N HIS A 29 21.24 -2.71 34.47
CA HIS A 29 19.78 -2.68 34.52
C HIS A 29 19.16 -3.74 33.59
N TRP A 30 19.75 -4.93 33.53
CA TRP A 30 19.30 -6.00 32.62
C TRP A 30 17.87 -6.47 32.91
N VAL A 31 17.44 -6.47 34.18
CA VAL A 31 16.06 -6.84 34.59
C VAL A 31 15.03 -5.86 33.99
N PRO A 32 15.08 -4.54 34.25
CA PRO A 32 14.12 -3.62 33.64
C PRO A 32 14.25 -3.55 32.12
N ALA A 33 15.45 -3.74 31.55
CA ALA A 33 15.63 -3.85 30.10
C ALA A 33 14.82 -5.03 29.53
N ALA A 34 14.93 -6.21 30.14
CA ALA A 34 14.17 -7.39 29.74
C ALA A 34 12.66 -7.18 29.88
N THR A 35 12.20 -6.59 30.98
CA THR A 35 10.78 -6.28 31.19
C THR A 35 10.23 -5.33 30.12
N LEU A 36 10.98 -4.27 29.77
CA LEU A 36 10.58 -3.33 28.74
C LEU A 36 10.53 -3.98 27.35
N LEU A 37 11.50 -4.83 27.00
CA LEU A 37 11.51 -5.54 25.73
C LEU A 37 10.35 -6.54 25.62
N LEU A 38 10.06 -7.30 26.69
CA LEU A 38 8.90 -8.19 26.72
C LEU A 38 7.57 -7.42 26.60
N THR A 39 7.49 -6.26 27.25
CA THR A 39 6.33 -5.36 27.14
C THR A 39 6.17 -4.86 25.70
N ALA A 40 7.26 -4.46 25.05
CA ALA A 40 7.26 -4.03 23.66
C ALA A 40 6.76 -5.13 22.72
N LEU A 41 7.22 -6.37 22.90
CA LEU A 41 6.76 -7.53 22.12
C LEU A 41 5.26 -7.79 22.32
N GLY A 42 4.78 -7.74 23.56
CA GLY A 42 3.35 -7.91 23.87
C GLY A 42 2.47 -6.87 23.19
N LEU A 43 2.89 -5.60 23.23
CA LEU A 43 2.20 -4.49 22.59
C LEU A 43 2.25 -4.59 21.05
N ALA A 44 3.38 -4.97 20.47
CA ALA A 44 3.51 -5.19 19.04
C ALA A 44 2.59 -6.34 18.56
N ALA A 45 2.52 -7.45 19.32
CA ALA A 45 1.62 -8.55 19.03
C ALA A 45 0.14 -8.14 19.13
N ALA A 46 -0.22 -7.27 20.09
CA ALA A 46 -1.57 -6.70 20.17
C ALA A 46 -1.89 -5.81 18.96
N ALA A 47 -0.97 -4.91 18.59
CA ALA A 47 -1.12 -4.06 17.40
C ALA A 47 -1.27 -4.88 16.10
N ALA A 48 -0.50 -5.97 15.96
CA ALA A 48 -0.60 -6.88 14.83
C ALA A 48 -1.95 -7.61 14.76
N ARG A 49 -2.49 -8.03 15.92
CA ARG A 49 -3.83 -8.65 16.00
C ARG A 49 -4.91 -7.67 15.55
N GLU A 50 -4.86 -6.43 16.05
CA GLU A 50 -5.80 -5.36 15.66
C GLU A 50 -5.69 -5.00 14.17
N ALA A 51 -4.47 -4.95 13.62
CA ALA A 51 -4.27 -4.71 12.19
C ALA A 51 -4.89 -5.82 11.33
N ARG A 52 -4.74 -7.09 11.71
CA ARG A 52 -5.36 -8.23 11.02
C ARG A 52 -6.89 -8.20 11.13
N ALA A 53 -7.43 -7.83 12.29
CA ALA A 53 -8.87 -7.66 12.45
C ALA A 53 -9.41 -6.55 11.55
N HIS A 54 -8.73 -5.39 11.54
CA HIS A 54 -9.12 -4.27 10.67
C HIS A 54 -9.04 -4.63 9.19
N SER A 55 -7.99 -5.34 8.74
CA SER A 55 -7.87 -5.74 7.34
C SER A 55 -9.00 -6.67 6.89
N ARG A 56 -9.48 -7.56 7.75
CA ARG A 56 -10.65 -8.42 7.45
C ARG A 56 -11.92 -7.60 7.27
N VAL A 57 -12.14 -6.59 8.11
CA VAL A 57 -13.30 -5.69 8.01
C VAL A 57 -13.23 -4.85 6.74
N VAL A 58 -12.07 -4.28 6.42
CA VAL A 58 -11.87 -3.51 5.18
C VAL A 58 -12.10 -4.38 3.95
N GLU A 59 -11.60 -5.62 3.95
CA GLU A 59 -11.81 -6.55 2.84
C GLU A 59 -13.30 -6.93 2.70
N ALA A 60 -14.00 -7.19 3.81
CA ALA A 60 -15.43 -7.46 3.79
C ALA A 60 -16.23 -6.29 3.21
N HIS A 61 -15.90 -5.04 3.58
CA HIS A 61 -16.52 -3.86 2.99
C HIS A 61 -16.19 -3.69 1.51
N ARG A 62 -14.96 -4.00 1.09
CA ARG A 62 -14.54 -3.98 -0.31
C ARG A 62 -15.40 -4.95 -1.14
N LEU A 63 -15.53 -6.19 -0.67
CA LEU A 63 -16.34 -7.23 -1.33
C LEU A 63 -17.83 -6.83 -1.38
N ALA A 64 -18.38 -6.29 -0.29
CA ALA A 64 -19.77 -5.83 -0.25
C ALA A 64 -20.02 -4.68 -1.26
N ARG A 65 -19.07 -3.74 -1.38
CA ARG A 65 -19.15 -2.64 -2.35
C ARG A 65 -19.09 -3.15 -3.79
N GLN A 66 -18.23 -4.13 -4.08
CA GLN A 66 -18.15 -4.76 -5.41
C GLN A 66 -19.46 -5.47 -5.76
N ALA A 67 -20.03 -6.22 -4.82
CA ALA A 67 -21.32 -6.90 -5.01
C ALA A 67 -22.45 -5.90 -5.31
N ALA A 68 -22.51 -4.78 -4.57
CA ALA A 68 -23.52 -3.74 -4.79
C ALA A 68 -23.41 -3.05 -6.16
N LEU A 69 -22.20 -2.97 -6.72
CA LEU A 69 -21.95 -2.39 -8.05
C LEU A 69 -22.14 -3.40 -9.19
N GLY A 70 -22.53 -4.65 -8.91
CA GLY A 70 -22.64 -5.71 -9.91
C GLY A 70 -21.30 -6.11 -10.54
N VAL A 71 -20.17 -5.66 -9.96
CA VAL A 71 -18.84 -6.02 -10.42
C VAL A 71 -18.53 -7.43 -9.94
N ARG A 72 -18.57 -8.41 -10.84
CA ARG A 72 -18.10 -9.76 -10.53
C ARG A 72 -16.60 -9.68 -10.18
N PRO A 73 -16.13 -10.40 -9.15
CA PRO A 73 -14.70 -10.43 -8.84
C PRO A 73 -13.95 -11.07 -10.00
N ARG A 74 -13.39 -10.24 -10.88
CA ARG A 74 -12.39 -10.69 -11.85
C ARG A 74 -11.15 -11.05 -11.05
N TRP A 75 -10.71 -12.30 -11.20
CA TRP A 75 -9.48 -12.84 -10.64
C TRP A 75 -8.33 -11.82 -10.73
N SER A 76 -7.79 -11.39 -9.58
CA SER A 76 -6.61 -10.52 -9.52
C SER A 76 -5.35 -11.39 -9.35
N PRO A 77 -4.34 -11.29 -10.23
CA PRO A 77 -3.15 -12.14 -10.16
C PRO A 77 -2.29 -11.90 -8.89
N PRO A 78 -1.54 -12.92 -8.42
CA PRO A 78 -0.70 -12.84 -7.22
C PRO A 78 0.47 -11.87 -7.41
N ARG A 79 1.08 -11.43 -6.30
CA ARG A 79 1.76 -10.13 -6.05
C ARG A 79 3.27 -9.96 -6.46
N PRO A 80 3.74 -9.82 -7.73
CA PRO A 80 4.96 -9.02 -8.04
C PRO A 80 4.87 -7.52 -8.53
N CYS A 81 4.02 -7.08 -9.48
CA CYS A 81 3.88 -5.65 -9.88
C CYS A 81 3.64 -4.63 -8.74
N CYS A 82 2.77 -4.90 -7.76
CA CYS A 82 2.45 -3.94 -6.70
C CYS A 82 3.60 -3.65 -5.72
N ASP A 83 4.52 -4.58 -5.51
CA ASP A 83 5.64 -4.39 -4.58
C ASP A 83 6.80 -3.62 -5.25
N PHE A 84 6.98 -3.77 -6.57
CA PHE A 84 7.91 -2.96 -7.36
C PHE A 84 7.50 -1.47 -7.42
N TRP A 85 6.21 -1.19 -7.68
CA TRP A 85 5.70 0.19 -7.80
C TRP A 85 5.54 0.93 -6.46
N ARG A 86 5.53 0.23 -5.32
CA ARG A 86 5.55 0.86 -3.99
C ARG A 86 6.83 1.65 -3.71
N GLY A 87 7.95 1.32 -4.37
CA GLY A 87 9.24 1.96 -4.15
C GLY A 87 9.43 3.28 -4.92
N PHE A 88 8.54 3.61 -5.86
CA PHE A 88 8.76 4.65 -6.87
C PHE A 88 7.76 5.82 -6.78
N GLU A 89 7.41 6.25 -5.57
CA GLU A 89 6.61 7.46 -5.31
C GLU A 89 5.10 7.35 -5.62
N GLY A 90 4.34 6.86 -4.64
CA GLY A 90 3.14 7.60 -4.20
C GLY A 90 1.80 7.50 -4.94
N ALA A 91 1.49 6.46 -5.74
CA ALA A 91 0.17 6.38 -6.41
C ALA A 91 -0.72 5.19 -6.01
N ASP A 92 -1.99 5.52 -5.71
CA ASP A 92 -3.15 4.64 -5.56
C ASP A 92 -3.32 3.71 -6.78
N HIS A 93 -3.53 2.41 -6.53
CA HIS A 93 -3.78 1.42 -7.58
C HIS A 93 -5.28 1.18 -7.79
N HIS A 94 -5.76 1.29 -9.04
CA HIS A 94 -7.15 0.94 -9.41
C HIS A 94 -7.31 -0.60 -9.58
N PRO A 95 -8.46 -1.19 -9.22
CA PRO A 95 -8.67 -2.64 -9.12
C PRO A 95 -8.56 -3.50 -10.40
N ASP A 96 -8.37 -2.94 -11.59
CA ASP A 96 -8.27 -3.70 -12.85
C ASP A 96 -6.82 -4.06 -13.27
N CYS A 97 -5.85 -3.98 -12.35
CA CYS A 97 -4.45 -4.26 -12.65
C CYS A 97 -4.21 -5.76 -12.93
N VAL A 98 -4.22 -6.15 -14.21
CA VAL A 98 -3.71 -7.43 -14.72
C VAL A 98 -2.20 -7.34 -14.79
N ARG A 99 -1.50 -8.23 -14.07
CA ARG A 99 -0.06 -8.43 -14.27
C ARG A 99 0.16 -8.89 -15.71
N ALA A 100 0.93 -8.12 -16.47
CA ALA A 100 1.53 -8.66 -17.66
C ALA A 100 2.53 -9.75 -17.25
N ASP A 101 2.16 -10.99 -17.51
CA ASP A 101 3.03 -12.11 -17.86
C ASP A 101 3.80 -11.87 -19.18
N GLY A 102 3.68 -10.65 -19.72
CA GLY A 102 4.46 -10.19 -20.84
C GLY A 102 5.94 -10.05 -20.50
N THR A 103 6.78 -10.58 -21.39
CA THR A 103 8.23 -10.34 -21.39
C THR A 103 8.54 -8.85 -21.30
N ALA A 104 9.73 -8.47 -20.81
CA ALA A 104 10.16 -7.07 -20.76
C ALA A 104 10.00 -6.33 -22.12
N ALA A 105 10.10 -7.07 -23.23
CA ALA A 105 9.85 -6.57 -24.58
C ALA A 105 8.37 -6.20 -24.85
N GLN A 106 7.41 -6.94 -24.29
CA GLN A 106 5.98 -6.63 -24.37
C GLN A 106 5.61 -5.44 -23.50
N VAL A 107 6.18 -5.34 -22.29
CA VAL A 107 6.02 -4.15 -21.45
C VAL A 107 6.59 -2.91 -22.14
N ALA A 108 7.79 -3.01 -22.74
CA ALA A 108 8.40 -1.92 -23.49
C ALA A 108 7.60 -1.53 -24.75
N ARG A 109 6.95 -2.50 -25.41
CA ARG A 109 6.08 -2.24 -26.56
C ARG A 109 4.80 -1.53 -26.14
N ALA A 110 4.11 -2.01 -25.10
CA ALA A 110 2.93 -1.37 -24.55
C ALA A 110 3.25 0.05 -24.04
N TRP A 111 4.42 0.25 -23.43
CA TRP A 111 4.91 1.57 -23.05
C TRP A 111 5.10 2.48 -24.27
N ARG A 112 5.75 2.00 -25.33
CA ARG A 112 5.92 2.76 -26.57
C ARG A 112 4.57 3.09 -27.21
N GLU A 113 3.65 2.14 -27.28
CA GLU A 113 2.31 2.35 -27.84
C GLU A 113 1.53 3.41 -27.05
N LEU A 114 1.58 3.35 -25.71
CA LEU A 114 0.99 4.36 -24.83
C LEU A 114 1.66 5.73 -25.02
N HIS A 115 3.00 5.78 -25.12
CA HIS A 115 3.78 7.00 -25.38
C HIS A 115 3.52 7.60 -26.75
N THR A 116 3.25 6.76 -27.76
CA THR A 116 2.95 7.21 -29.11
C THR A 116 1.49 7.65 -29.24
N ALA A 117 0.57 7.02 -28.50
CA ALA A 117 -0.85 7.34 -28.50
C ALA A 117 -1.18 8.57 -27.64
N CYS A 118 -0.48 8.76 -26.52
CA CYS A 118 -0.56 9.96 -25.69
C CYS A 118 0.63 10.86 -25.98
N CYS A 119 0.40 11.96 -26.71
CA CYS A 119 1.43 12.88 -27.15
C CYS A 119 2.38 13.29 -26.00
N LEU A 120 3.69 13.05 -26.18
CA LEU A 120 4.78 13.44 -25.28
C LEU A 120 4.63 14.87 -24.71
N ARG A 121 4.20 15.80 -25.57
CA ARG A 121 3.97 17.22 -25.21
C ARG A 121 2.91 17.45 -24.13
N GLY A 122 1.89 16.60 -24.06
CA GLY A 122 0.84 16.74 -23.04
C GLY A 122 1.37 16.44 -21.64
N TRP A 123 2.20 15.40 -21.53
CA TRP A 123 2.85 14.99 -20.29
C TRP A 123 3.91 15.99 -19.81
N GLU A 124 4.72 16.53 -20.73
CA GLU A 124 5.77 17.50 -20.39
C GLU A 124 5.21 18.83 -19.88
N SER A 125 3.99 19.22 -20.28
CA SER A 125 3.44 20.53 -19.95
C SER A 125 2.86 20.67 -18.53
N ARG A 126 2.53 19.57 -17.84
CA ARG A 126 1.79 19.63 -16.54
C ARG A 126 2.18 18.59 -15.48
N GLY A 127 3.18 17.73 -15.72
CA GLY A 127 3.52 16.64 -14.80
C GLY A 127 2.48 15.50 -14.82
N ALA A 128 2.46 14.65 -13.79
CA ALA A 128 1.71 13.38 -13.75
C ALA A 128 0.17 13.48 -13.76
N VAL A 129 -0.41 14.65 -14.02
CA VAL A 129 -1.87 14.86 -14.06
C VAL A 129 -2.31 15.02 -15.50
N HIS A 130 -2.94 13.98 -16.04
CA HIS A 130 -3.50 13.99 -17.40
C HIS A 130 -4.88 14.67 -17.42
N ASP A 131 -5.00 15.74 -18.20
CA ASP A 131 -6.26 16.43 -18.49
C ASP A 131 -6.92 15.81 -19.75
N PRO A 132 -8.02 15.04 -19.59
CA PRO A 132 -8.65 14.36 -20.72
C PRO A 132 -9.35 15.30 -21.70
N GLU A 133 -9.61 16.56 -21.35
CA GLU A 133 -10.21 17.55 -22.25
C GLU A 133 -9.17 18.19 -23.19
N ALA A 134 -7.89 18.17 -22.82
CA ALA A 134 -6.78 18.68 -23.62
C ALA A 134 -6.17 17.64 -24.59
N CYS A 135 -6.69 16.40 -24.60
CA CYS A 135 -6.16 15.32 -25.42
C CYS A 135 -6.73 15.37 -26.86
N ALA A 136 -5.86 15.70 -27.83
CA ALA A 136 -6.24 15.87 -29.24
C ALA A 136 -6.89 14.61 -29.88
N VAL A 137 -6.58 13.41 -29.36
CA VAL A 137 -7.17 12.15 -29.85
C VAL A 137 -8.67 12.05 -29.54
N ARG A 138 -9.15 12.72 -28.48
CA ARG A 138 -10.57 12.79 -28.13
C ARG A 138 -11.31 13.93 -28.83
N ALA A 139 -10.61 14.99 -29.24
CA ALA A 139 -11.20 16.09 -29.99
C ALA A 139 -11.49 15.74 -31.46
N ALA A 140 -10.93 14.63 -31.96
CA ALA A 140 -11.07 14.18 -33.34
C ALA A 140 -12.02 12.97 -33.52
N ALA A 141 -12.73 12.54 -32.47
CA ALA A 141 -13.72 11.45 -32.50
C ALA A 141 -15.10 11.99 -32.13
#